data_AF-A0A0D0CE78-F1
#
_entry.id   AF-A0A0D0CE78-F1
#
_cell.length_a   1.000
_cell.length_b   1.000
_cell.length_c   1.000
_cell.angle_alpha   90.00
_cell.angle_beta   90.00
_cell.angle_gamma   90.00
#
_symmetry.space_group_name_H-M   'P 1'
#
loop_
_entity.id
_entity.type
_entity.pdbx_description
1 polymer ?
#
loop_
_entity_poly.entity_id
_entity_poly.type
_entity_poly.pdbx_seq_one_letter_code
_entity_poly.pdbx_strand_id
1 'polypeptide(L)'
;MGVDMGFDLFPPLQNTDSDNEDWADFLSHVIAHYKKEKDGDMTINADGDVVISQGEHPALLRKGYCFLRFSSKLTHSGNVLKYLREVRGFAEEHFGIRVS
;
A
#
# COMPACT_ATOMS: atom_id res chain seq x y z
N MET A 1 7.73 -0.07 -22.51
CA MET A 1 6.39 0.47 -22.23
C MET A 1 5.92 -0.11 -20.90
N GLY A 2 6.32 0.49 -19.78
CA GLY A 2 5.91 0.02 -18.44
C GLY A 2 4.50 0.51 -18.15
N VAL A 3 3.63 -0.38 -17.65
CA VAL A 3 2.33 0.04 -17.13
C VAL A 3 2.56 0.50 -15.70
N ASP A 4 2.25 1.76 -15.40
CA ASP A 4 2.13 2.24 -14.03
C ASP A 4 0.85 1.63 -13.44
N MET A 5 1.00 0.66 -12.54
CA MET A 5 -0.12 0.12 -11.76
C MET A 5 0.04 0.52 -10.30
N GLY A 6 -1.08 0.87 -9.68
CA GLY A 6 -1.09 1.56 -8.42
C GLY A 6 -2.51 1.91 -7.98
N PHE A 7 -2.60 2.66 -6.90
CA PHE A 7 -3.84 3.31 -6.48
C PHE A 7 -3.52 4.66 -5.86
N ASP A 8 -4.45 5.58 -6.06
CA ASP A 8 -4.43 6.91 -5.47
C ASP A 8 -5.58 7.03 -4.46
N LEU A 9 -5.35 7.74 -3.37
CA LEU A 9 -6.40 8.07 -2.39
C LEU A 9 -6.96 9.45 -2.68
N PHE A 10 -8.20 9.50 -3.14
CA PHE A 10 -8.92 10.73 -3.45
C PHE A 10 -10.32 10.73 -2.81
N PRO A 11 -10.63 11.63 -1.86
CA PRO A 11 -9.77 12.72 -1.36
C PRO A 11 -8.62 12.20 -0.47
N PRO A 12 -7.49 12.92 -0.42
CA PRO A 12 -6.35 12.53 0.42
C PRO A 12 -6.76 12.50 1.89
N LEU A 13 -6.16 11.58 2.65
CA LEU A 13 -6.39 11.47 4.08
C LEU A 13 -6.09 12.79 4.76
N GLN A 14 -7.01 13.27 5.59
CA GLN A 14 -6.75 14.44 6.41
C GLN A 14 -5.93 13.99 7.62
N ASN A 15 -5.12 14.90 8.19
CA ASN A 15 -4.40 14.62 9.44
C ASN A 15 -5.36 14.65 10.65
N THR A 16 -6.45 13.91 10.56
CA THR A 16 -7.48 13.72 11.58
C THR A 16 -7.24 12.38 12.26
N ASP A 17 -7.54 12.29 13.56
CA ASP A 17 -7.35 11.04 14.31
C ASP A 17 -8.07 9.84 13.66
N SER A 18 -9.29 10.02 13.14
CA SER A 18 -10.03 8.96 12.44
C SER A 18 -9.33 8.45 11.18
N ASP A 19 -8.91 9.34 10.27
CA ASP A 19 -8.20 8.93 9.04
C ASP A 19 -6.85 8.25 9.37
N ASN A 20 -6.20 8.66 10.46
CA ASN A 20 -4.97 8.02 10.95
C ASN A 20 -5.23 6.63 11.54
N GLU A 21 -6.34 6.44 12.26
CA GLU A 21 -6.77 5.13 12.77
C GLU A 21 -7.17 4.19 11.63
N ASP A 22 -7.97 4.65 10.66
CA ASP A 22 -8.34 3.89 9.46
C ASP A 22 -7.10 3.46 8.66
N TRP A 23 -6.13 4.38 8.49
CA TRP A 23 -4.87 4.06 7.83
C TRP A 23 -4.01 3.07 8.62
N ALA A 24 -3.97 3.18 9.94
CA ALA A 24 -3.27 2.23 10.79
C ALA A 24 -3.90 0.83 10.73
N ASP A 25 -5.23 0.74 10.67
CA ASP A 25 -5.94 -0.53 10.51
C ASP A 25 -5.66 -1.16 9.14
N PHE A 26 -5.72 -0.36 8.07
CA PHE A 26 -5.33 -0.78 6.73
C PHE A 26 -3.89 -1.34 6.69
N LEU A 27 -2.92 -0.62 7.25
CA LEU A 27 -1.53 -1.09 7.32
C LEU A 27 -1.42 -2.39 8.12
N SER A 28 -2.13 -2.50 9.24
CA SER A 28 -2.16 -3.70 10.06
C SER A 28 -2.74 -4.89 9.29
N HIS A 29 -3.80 -4.69 8.51
CA HIS A 29 -4.40 -5.71 7.66
C HIS A 29 -3.43 -6.19 6.58
N VAL A 30 -2.76 -5.26 5.89
CA VAL A 30 -1.72 -5.54 4.89
C VAL A 30 -0.57 -6.36 5.51
N ILE A 31 -0.04 -5.90 6.66
CA ILE A 31 1.04 -6.59 7.37
C ILE A 31 0.61 -7.99 7.79
N ALA A 32 -0.59 -8.15 8.35
CA ALA A 32 -1.11 -9.44 8.77
C ALA A 32 -1.27 -10.43 7.61
N HIS A 33 -1.73 -9.94 6.45
CA HIS A 33 -1.88 -10.75 5.24
C HIS A 33 -0.53 -11.28 4.72
N TYR A 34 0.46 -10.40 4.52
CA TYR A 34 1.76 -10.83 3.99
C TYR A 34 2.59 -11.63 5.00
N LYS A 35 2.44 -11.35 6.29
CA LYS A 35 3.04 -12.19 7.35
C LYS A 35 2.46 -13.61 7.34
N LYS A 36 1.17 -13.76 6.98
CA LYS A 36 0.50 -15.06 6.85
C LYS A 36 0.92 -15.81 5.58
N GLU A 37 1.04 -15.11 4.46
CA GLU A 37 1.56 -15.66 3.19
C GLU A 37 3.05 -16.08 3.29
N LYS A 38 3.74 -15.75 4.40
CA LYS A 38 5.21 -15.86 4.57
C LYS A 38 5.96 -15.18 3.43
N ASP A 39 5.39 -14.08 2.98
CA ASP A 39 5.91 -13.35 1.86
C ASP A 39 7.07 -12.49 2.35
N GLY A 40 8.31 -12.95 2.08
CA GLY A 40 9.55 -12.28 2.49
C GLY A 40 9.81 -10.98 1.73
N ASP A 41 8.89 -10.64 0.83
CA ASP A 41 8.95 -9.49 -0.05
C ASP A 41 8.41 -8.20 0.59
N MET A 42 8.01 -8.22 1.86
CA MET A 42 7.54 -7.04 2.59
C MET A 42 8.34 -6.82 3.87
N THR A 43 8.90 -5.63 4.03
CA THR A 43 9.69 -5.21 5.19
C THR A 43 9.13 -3.94 5.80
N ILE A 44 9.28 -3.78 7.11
CA ILE A 44 8.87 -2.57 7.83
C ILE A 44 10.14 -1.81 8.19
N ASN A 45 10.25 -0.55 7.76
CA ASN A 45 11.37 0.33 8.09
C ASN A 45 11.31 0.80 9.54
N ALA A 46 12.41 1.37 10.04
CA ALA A 46 12.52 1.90 11.40
C ALA A 46 11.48 3.00 11.71
N ASP A 47 11.05 3.75 10.69
CA ASP A 47 9.98 4.75 10.77
C ASP A 47 8.56 4.15 10.89
N GLY A 48 8.44 2.83 10.70
CA GLY A 48 7.16 2.10 10.66
C GLY A 48 6.50 2.11 9.29
N ASP A 49 7.22 2.56 8.25
CA ASP A 49 6.76 2.49 6.86
C ASP A 49 6.87 1.07 6.33
N VAL A 50 5.85 0.61 5.61
CA VAL A 50 5.83 -0.71 5.00
C VAL A 50 6.43 -0.61 3.60
N VAL A 51 7.61 -1.15 3.40
CA VAL A 51 8.33 -1.16 2.13
C VAL A 51 8.20 -2.54 1.49
N ILE A 52 7.72 -2.58 0.25
CA ILE A 52 7.70 -3.81 -0.53
C ILE A 52 9.06 -3.93 -1.22
N SER A 53 9.76 -5.04 -1.03
CA SER A 53 11.10 -5.33 -1.60
C SER A 53 11.05 -5.71 -3.09
N GLN A 54 9.86 -5.79 -3.68
CA GLN A 54 9.63 -6.15 -5.08
C GLN A 54 9.31 -4.92 -5.95
N GLY A 55 9.85 -4.85 -7.17
CA GLY A 55 9.61 -3.75 -8.12
C GLY A 55 10.43 -2.49 -7.81
N GLU A 56 9.81 -1.29 -7.90
CA GLU A 56 10.45 0.00 -7.58
C GLU A 56 10.50 0.33 -6.07
N HIS A 57 10.40 -0.69 -5.22
CA HIS A 57 10.31 -0.56 -3.77
C HIS A 57 9.20 0.39 -3.28
N PRO A 58 7.94 0.19 -3.72
CA PRO A 58 6.87 1.07 -3.30
C PRO A 58 6.67 0.96 -1.78
N ALA A 59 6.55 2.11 -1.12
CA ALA A 59 6.45 2.21 0.33
C ALA A 59 5.08 2.78 0.74
N LEU A 60 4.40 2.11 1.66
CA LEU A 60 3.25 2.64 2.38
C LEU A 60 3.78 3.35 3.62
N LEU A 61 3.68 4.67 3.60
CA LEU A 61 4.10 5.50 4.73
C LEU A 61 3.19 5.24 5.93
N ARG A 62 3.75 5.21 7.13
CA ARG A 62 2.97 5.15 8.38
C ARG A 62 2.01 6.33 8.50
N LYS A 63 2.40 7.48 7.97
CA LYS A 63 1.61 8.71 7.92
C LYS A 63 0.75 8.72 6.66
N GLY A 64 -0.48 8.22 6.77
CA GLY A 64 -1.44 8.18 5.66
C GLY A 64 -1.74 9.55 5.04
N TYR A 65 -1.71 10.63 5.82
CA TYR A 65 -1.88 11.99 5.30
C TYR A 65 -0.73 12.47 4.40
N CYS A 66 0.46 11.86 4.49
CA CYS A 66 1.57 12.11 3.57
C CYS A 66 1.51 11.18 2.35
N PHE A 67 0.60 10.20 2.36
CA PHE A 67 0.47 9.24 1.30
C PHE A 67 -0.31 9.85 0.14
N LEU A 68 0.40 10.12 -0.96
CA LEU A 68 -0.20 10.73 -2.14
C LEU A 68 -0.53 9.70 -3.21
N ARG A 69 0.33 8.69 -3.40
CA ARG A 69 0.17 7.70 -4.46
C ARG A 69 0.95 6.43 -4.15
N PHE A 70 0.30 5.27 -4.27
CA PHE A 70 1.00 4.00 -4.46
C PHE A 70 1.14 3.77 -5.96
N SER A 71 2.36 3.76 -6.50
CA SER A 71 2.55 3.30 -7.88
C SER A 71 3.91 2.65 -8.02
N SER A 72 3.96 1.57 -8.78
CA SER A 72 5.22 0.91 -9.14
C SER A 72 5.20 0.62 -10.64
N LYS A 73 6.27 0.97 -11.34
CA LYS A 73 6.41 0.60 -12.74
C LYS A 73 6.58 -0.90 -12.86
N LEU A 74 5.69 -1.53 -13.61
CA LEU A 74 5.79 -2.95 -13.94
C LEU A 74 6.89 -3.15 -14.98
N THR A 75 8.14 -3.25 -14.53
CA THR A 75 9.26 -3.75 -15.33
C THR A 75 9.48 -5.23 -15.03
N HIS A 76 8.67 -6.10 -15.66
CA HIS A 76 8.93 -7.56 -15.75
C HIS A 76 9.03 -8.37 -14.44
N SER A 77 8.12 -8.17 -13.49
CA SER A 77 8.08 -9.00 -12.27
C SER A 77 6.66 -9.47 -11.97
N GLY A 78 6.38 -10.76 -12.21
CA GLY A 78 5.03 -11.34 -12.09
C GLY A 78 4.40 -11.19 -10.71
N ASN A 79 5.19 -11.13 -9.64
CA ASN A 79 4.68 -10.98 -8.28
C ASN A 79 4.26 -9.54 -7.96
N VAL A 80 4.90 -8.51 -8.52
CA VAL A 80 4.55 -7.08 -8.30
C VAL A 80 3.10 -6.81 -8.66
N LEU A 81 2.60 -7.44 -9.71
CA LEU A 81 1.21 -7.31 -10.16
C LEU A 81 0.22 -7.94 -9.16
N LYS A 82 0.59 -9.06 -8.51
CA LYS A 82 -0.18 -9.68 -7.43
C LYS A 82 -0.26 -8.73 -6.23
N TYR A 83 0.86 -8.21 -5.74
CA TYR A 83 0.87 -7.26 -4.62
C TYR A 83 0.05 -6.02 -4.91
N LEU A 84 0.23 -5.40 -6.09
CA LEU A 84 -0.51 -4.20 -6.46
C LEU A 84 -2.02 -4.44 -6.48
N ARG A 85 -2.48 -5.60 -6.98
CA ARG A 85 -3.91 -5.96 -6.95
C ARG A 85 -4.41 -6.24 -5.54
N GLU A 86 -3.64 -6.94 -4.72
CA GLU A 86 -4.03 -7.27 -3.34
C GLU A 86 -4.08 -6.02 -2.47
N VAL A 87 -3.04 -5.18 -2.50
CA VAL A 87 -3.01 -3.91 -1.76
C VAL A 87 -4.12 -2.97 -2.24
N ARG A 88 -4.38 -2.90 -3.56
CA ARG A 88 -5.52 -2.14 -4.09
C ARG A 88 -6.86 -2.71 -3.60
N GLY A 89 -7.00 -4.03 -3.51
CA GLY A 89 -8.19 -4.69 -2.96
C GLY A 89 -8.39 -4.37 -1.48
N PHE A 90 -7.33 -4.41 -0.65
CA PHE A 90 -7.41 -3.99 0.75
C PHE A 90 -7.75 -2.51 0.87
N ALA A 91 -7.23 -1.67 -0.02
CA ALA A 91 -7.53 -0.25 -0.01
C ALA A 91 -8.99 0.00 -0.43
N GLU A 92 -9.51 -0.73 -1.41
CA GLU A 92 -10.94 -0.70 -1.79
C GLU A 92 -11.83 -1.22 -0.66
N GLU A 93 -11.39 -2.21 0.13
CA GLU A 93 -12.16 -2.70 1.28
C GLU A 93 -12.23 -1.67 2.42
N HIS A 94 -11.12 -0.97 2.68
CA HIS A 94 -11.00 0.02 3.75
C HIS A 94 -11.53 1.40 3.37
N PHE A 95 -11.11 1.92 2.22
CA PHE A 95 -11.41 3.29 1.78
C PHE A 95 -12.48 3.34 0.68
N GLY A 96 -12.90 2.19 0.14
CA GLY A 96 -14.01 2.09 -0.80
C GLY A 96 -13.83 2.98 -2.01
N ILE A 97 -14.77 3.91 -2.15
CA ILE A 97 -14.89 4.87 -3.25
C ILE A 97 -13.73 5.87 -3.32
N ARG A 98 -12.89 5.96 -2.28
CA ARG A 98 -11.75 6.88 -2.26
C ARG A 98 -10.54 6.35 -3.05
N VAL A 99 -10.57 5.09 -3.48
CA VAL A 99 -9.47 4.47 -4.23
C VAL A 99 -9.74 4.59 -5.72
N SER A 100 -8.85 5.26 -6.45
CA SER A 100 -8.93 5.42 -7.92
C SER A 100 -7.82 4.70 -8.67
#